data_AF-A0A7U9T6G7-F1
#
_entry.id   AF-A0A7U9T6G7-F1
#
_cell.length_a   1.000
_cell.length_b   1.000
_cell.length_c   1.000
_cell.angle_alpha   90.00
_cell.angle_beta   90.00
_cell.angle_gamma   90.00
#
_symmetry.space_group_name_H-M   'P 1'
#
loop_
_entity.id
_entity.type
_entity.pdbx_description
1 polymer ?
#
loop_
_entity_poly.entity_id
_entity_poly.type
_entity_poly.pdbx_seq_one_letter_code
_entity_poly.pdbx_strand_id
1 'polypeptide(L)'
;MRKNQVKLMVAGMLVMVLMTGCGSSDNNADNNNTDSGSNSIISTDMEDVGQNAEEQESLADIETAQMEESGQPQSQSQAAESIEEELAAYRAEREKGVSSSGGYTMVELPNEENYQYGVGDSSGYTSRFDSKELNEAFKAAGTYVEGTLNLESEVWTCIDPRMIAIYEDEDKGVASGYDADNIFLCEYNDNGNWQYLILVREGKGSEWEVLHHGSSYKTD
;
A
#
# COMPACT_ATOMS: atom_id res chain seq x y z
N MET A 1 36.83 -7.44 -29.76
CA MET A 1 35.60 -6.81 -29.25
C MET A 1 34.90 -7.82 -28.35
N ARG A 2 34.90 -7.60 -27.03
CA ARG A 2 34.24 -8.47 -26.05
C ARG A 2 32.77 -8.04 -25.93
N LYS A 3 31.84 -8.96 -26.16
CA LYS A 3 30.40 -8.76 -25.90
C LYS A 3 30.15 -9.08 -24.43
N ASN A 4 29.86 -8.05 -23.63
CA ASN A 4 29.37 -8.25 -22.26
C ASN A 4 27.90 -8.65 -22.33
N GLN A 5 27.62 -9.88 -21.93
CA GLN A 5 26.28 -10.36 -21.62
C GLN A 5 26.07 -10.12 -20.12
N VAL A 6 25.42 -9.02 -19.76
CA VAL A 6 24.96 -8.81 -18.39
C VAL A 6 23.70 -9.65 -18.23
N LYS A 7 23.83 -10.78 -17.52
CA LYS A 7 22.68 -11.56 -17.07
C LYS A 7 22.07 -10.81 -15.88
N LEU A 8 20.91 -10.19 -16.08
CA LEU A 8 20.07 -9.73 -14.98
C LEU A 8 19.52 -10.98 -14.28
N MET A 9 19.85 -11.14 -12.99
CA MET A 9 19.16 -12.08 -12.12
C MET A 9 17.83 -11.44 -11.73
N VAL A 10 16.72 -12.04 -12.16
CA VAL A 10 15.39 -11.77 -11.62
C VAL A 10 15.35 -12.36 -10.22
N ALA A 11 15.27 -11.50 -9.22
CA ALA A 11 15.05 -11.92 -7.83
C ALA A 11 13.53 -12.00 -7.61
N GLY A 12 12.95 -13.17 -7.86
CA GLY A 12 11.57 -13.45 -7.46
C GLY A 12 11.48 -13.46 -5.93
N MET A 13 10.68 -12.58 -5.35
CA MET A 13 10.43 -12.55 -3.92
C MET A 13 9.52 -13.72 -3.56
N LEU A 14 10.11 -14.73 -2.93
CA LEU A 14 9.44 -15.95 -2.47
C LEU A 14 8.70 -15.68 -1.16
N VAL A 15 7.39 -15.39 -1.22
CA VAL A 15 6.56 -15.29 -0.02
C VAL A 15 6.09 -16.70 0.38
N MET A 16 6.69 -17.26 1.43
CA MET A 16 6.28 -18.55 2.03
C MET A 16 5.17 -18.32 3.07
N VAL A 17 3.93 -18.68 2.77
CA VAL A 17 2.84 -18.70 3.76
C VAL A 17 2.75 -20.11 4.35
N LEU A 18 3.02 -20.24 5.65
CA LEU A 18 2.84 -21.48 6.41
C LEU A 18 1.46 -21.44 7.09
N MET A 19 0.52 -22.24 6.59
CA MET A 19 -0.74 -22.50 7.29
C MET A 19 -0.50 -23.50 8.42
N THR A 20 -0.08 -23.02 9.59
CA THR A 20 -0.13 -23.79 10.84
C THR A 20 -1.46 -23.56 11.54
N GLY A 21 -2.37 -24.52 11.40
CA GLY A 21 -3.51 -24.69 12.29
C GLY A 21 -3.13 -25.53 13.51
N CYS A 22 -3.39 -25.02 14.73
CA CYS A 22 -3.83 -25.77 15.91
C CYS A 22 -4.02 -24.86 17.14
N GLY A 23 -5.26 -24.83 17.67
CA GLY A 23 -5.60 -25.08 19.08
C GLY A 23 -5.26 -24.04 20.17
N SER A 24 -6.29 -23.41 20.73
CA SER A 24 -6.31 -22.57 21.95
C SER A 24 -5.76 -23.23 23.22
N SER A 25 -5.22 -22.42 24.14
CA SER A 25 -5.72 -22.27 25.54
C SER A 25 -4.92 -21.23 26.35
N ASP A 26 -5.63 -20.59 27.28
CA ASP A 26 -5.33 -19.43 28.13
C ASP A 26 -4.24 -19.61 29.21
N ASN A 27 -3.60 -18.51 29.65
CA ASN A 27 -3.85 -17.87 30.96
C ASN A 27 -2.80 -16.80 31.35
N ASN A 28 -3.31 -15.57 31.48
CA ASN A 28 -3.23 -14.58 32.58
C ASN A 28 -2.01 -14.43 33.53
N ALA A 29 -1.79 -13.14 33.85
CA ALA A 29 -1.20 -12.52 35.05
C ALA A 29 0.33 -12.55 35.24
N ASP A 30 0.97 -11.37 35.28
CA ASP A 30 1.00 -10.60 36.53
C ASP A 30 1.51 -9.16 36.36
N ASN A 31 0.94 -8.32 37.21
CA ASN A 31 1.14 -6.89 37.40
C ASN A 31 2.33 -6.67 38.35
N ASN A 32 3.19 -5.67 38.13
CA ASN A 32 3.62 -4.81 39.25
C ASN A 32 4.37 -3.55 38.85
N ASN A 33 4.09 -2.57 39.70
CA ASN A 33 4.34 -1.14 39.68
C ASN A 33 5.64 -0.78 40.43
N THR A 34 6.33 0.29 40.04
CA THR A 34 7.19 1.17 40.89
C THR A 34 7.76 2.27 39.98
N ASP A 35 7.20 3.47 39.96
CA ASP A 35 7.44 4.61 40.88
C ASP A 35 8.92 4.98 41.08
N SER A 36 9.32 6.13 40.52
CA SER A 36 9.95 7.25 41.26
C SER A 36 10.77 8.17 40.34
N GLY A 37 10.35 9.44 40.29
CA GLY A 37 11.23 10.52 40.77
C GLY A 37 12.10 11.31 39.77
N SER A 38 11.68 12.56 39.59
CA SER A 38 12.48 13.78 39.76
C SER A 38 12.98 14.56 38.53
N ASN A 39 12.50 15.80 38.50
CA ASN A 39 12.93 16.96 37.72
C ASN A 39 14.42 17.30 37.85
N SER A 40 14.99 17.93 36.81
CA SER A 40 15.68 19.21 37.00
C SER A 40 15.72 20.04 35.72
N ILE A 41 15.25 21.28 35.85
CA ILE A 41 15.40 22.43 34.95
C ILE A 41 16.85 22.90 34.96
N ILE A 42 17.43 23.22 33.80
CA ILE A 42 18.41 24.31 33.66
C ILE A 42 18.09 25.05 32.35
N SER A 43 17.57 26.26 32.50
CA SER A 43 17.65 27.34 31.50
C SER A 43 18.97 28.08 31.67
N THR A 44 19.55 28.56 30.57
CA THR A 44 20.21 29.88 30.52
C THR A 44 20.19 30.37 29.08
N ASP A 45 19.45 31.46 28.88
CA ASP A 45 19.52 32.40 27.77
C ASP A 45 20.88 33.10 27.68
N MET A 46 21.26 33.53 26.46
CA MET A 46 21.50 34.93 26.04
C MET A 46 22.05 34.89 24.60
N GLU A 47 21.34 35.44 23.59
CA GLU A 47 21.52 36.80 23.00
C GLU A 47 22.92 37.02 22.40
N ASP A 48 23.17 37.63 21.24
CA ASP A 48 22.42 38.47 20.30
C ASP A 48 23.43 38.82 19.16
N VAL A 49 22.92 39.52 18.13
CA VAL A 49 23.59 40.30 17.07
C VAL A 49 23.88 39.49 15.80
N GLY A 50 23.09 39.62 14.72
CA GLY A 50 22.83 40.85 13.94
C GLY A 50 23.71 40.80 12.68
N GLN A 51 23.37 41.25 11.47
CA GLN A 51 22.38 42.20 10.93
C GLN A 51 22.34 42.08 9.39
N ASN A 52 21.33 42.75 8.80
CA ASN A 52 21.13 43.23 7.41
C ASN A 52 20.18 42.37 6.54
N ALA A 53 18.92 42.77 6.29
CA ALA A 53 18.38 43.97 5.60
C ALA A 53 18.66 43.91 4.08
N GLU A 54 17.71 43.53 3.23
CA GLU A 54 16.57 44.29 2.65
C GLU A 54 16.89 44.88 1.26
N GLU A 55 15.83 45.08 0.48
CA GLU A 55 15.70 45.70 -0.87
C GLU A 55 15.90 44.77 -2.08
N GLN A 56 15.16 44.85 -3.19
CA GLN A 56 13.88 45.49 -3.59
C GLN A 56 13.60 45.02 -5.05
N GLU A 57 12.33 45.05 -5.45
CA GLU A 57 11.75 44.72 -6.77
C GLU A 57 12.42 45.34 -8.03
N SER A 58 12.29 44.65 -9.17
CA SER A 58 11.95 45.31 -10.44
C SER A 58 11.29 44.36 -11.45
N LEU A 59 10.08 44.74 -11.89
CA LEU A 59 9.35 44.25 -13.06
C LEU A 59 10.00 44.75 -14.35
N ALA A 60 10.08 43.89 -15.39
CA ALA A 60 9.94 44.30 -16.79
C ALA A 60 9.69 43.08 -17.70
N ASP A 61 8.59 43.16 -18.45
CA ASP A 61 8.14 42.29 -19.52
C ASP A 61 9.19 42.03 -20.61
N ILE A 62 9.11 40.86 -21.28
CA ILE A 62 9.13 40.68 -22.75
C ILE A 62 8.55 39.29 -23.09
N GLU A 63 7.29 39.32 -23.53
CA GLU A 63 6.73 38.73 -24.76
C GLU A 63 7.20 37.35 -25.28
N THR A 64 6.26 36.40 -25.16
CA THR A 64 5.76 35.49 -26.20
C THR A 64 6.76 34.80 -27.14
N ALA A 65 6.99 33.51 -26.88
CA ALA A 65 7.14 32.51 -27.94
C ALA A 65 6.20 31.34 -27.63
N GLN A 66 5.08 31.30 -28.37
CA GLN A 66 4.23 30.13 -28.48
C GLN A 66 5.06 28.97 -29.07
N MET A 67 5.17 27.88 -28.32
CA MET A 67 5.23 26.55 -28.89
C MET A 67 4.06 25.77 -28.30
N GLU A 68 2.95 25.79 -29.04
CA GLU A 68 1.95 24.74 -28.95
C GLU A 68 2.61 23.44 -29.41
N GLU A 69 3.12 22.66 -28.47
CA GLU A 69 3.31 21.23 -28.69
C GLU A 69 2.02 20.55 -28.26
N SER A 70 1.28 20.12 -29.28
CA SER A 70 0.03 19.39 -29.22
C SER A 70 0.20 18.07 -28.48
N GLY A 71 0.09 18.09 -27.16
CA GLY A 71 -0.37 16.95 -26.36
C GLY A 71 -1.87 17.12 -26.16
N GLN A 72 -2.69 16.35 -26.89
CA GLN A 72 -4.12 16.29 -26.58
C GLN A 72 -4.30 15.96 -25.08
N PRO A 73 -5.18 16.65 -24.35
CA PRO A 73 -5.59 16.16 -23.04
C PRO A 73 -6.25 14.81 -23.27
N GLN A 74 -5.54 13.74 -22.93
CA GLN A 74 -6.10 12.39 -22.90
C GLN A 74 -7.32 12.48 -21.98
N SER A 75 -8.51 12.20 -22.53
CA SER A 75 -9.74 12.29 -21.75
C SER A 75 -9.59 11.42 -20.51
N GLN A 76 -10.00 11.90 -19.33
CA GLN A 76 -9.98 11.10 -18.09
C GLN A 76 -10.65 9.73 -18.27
N SER A 77 -11.66 9.63 -19.15
CA SER A 77 -12.30 8.34 -19.48
C SER A 77 -11.37 7.38 -20.22
N GLN A 78 -10.51 7.89 -21.11
CA GLN A 78 -9.57 7.06 -21.87
C GLN A 78 -8.44 6.56 -20.97
N ALA A 79 -7.96 7.42 -20.06
CA ALA A 79 -6.99 7.02 -19.04
C ALA A 79 -7.58 5.96 -18.08
N ALA A 80 -8.83 6.16 -17.63
CA ALA A 80 -9.53 5.19 -16.80
C ALA A 80 -9.73 3.84 -17.51
N GLU A 81 -10.15 3.83 -18.77
CA GLU A 81 -10.30 2.57 -19.53
C GLU A 81 -8.95 1.84 -19.68
N SER A 82 -7.88 2.57 -19.96
CA SER A 82 -6.55 1.96 -20.10
C SER A 82 -5.97 1.39 -18.81
N ILE A 83 -6.29 1.97 -17.64
CA ILE A 83 -5.83 1.38 -16.37
C ILE A 83 -6.57 0.09 -16.04
N GLU A 84 -7.86 -0.01 -16.35
CA GLU A 84 -8.64 -1.22 -16.13
C GLU A 84 -8.13 -2.39 -16.98
N GLU A 85 -7.74 -2.11 -18.24
CA GLU A 85 -7.14 -3.10 -19.12
C GLU A 85 -5.82 -3.65 -18.54
N GLU A 86 -4.96 -2.78 -18.00
CA GLU A 86 -3.70 -3.20 -17.36
C GLU A 86 -3.91 -3.95 -16.06
N LEU A 87 -4.85 -3.51 -15.21
CA LEU A 87 -5.21 -4.23 -13.99
C LEU A 87 -5.68 -5.65 -14.33
N ALA A 88 -6.56 -5.78 -15.33
CA ALA A 88 -7.05 -7.07 -15.80
C ALA A 88 -5.91 -7.96 -16.34
N ALA A 89 -4.99 -7.38 -17.12
CA ALA A 89 -3.82 -8.09 -17.63
C ALA A 89 -2.89 -8.57 -16.50
N TYR A 90 -2.60 -7.70 -15.52
CA TYR A 90 -1.78 -8.04 -14.35
C TYR A 90 -2.40 -9.18 -13.55
N ARG A 91 -3.68 -9.07 -13.21
CA ARG A 91 -4.42 -10.09 -12.45
C ARG A 91 -4.42 -11.44 -13.18
N ALA A 92 -4.66 -11.44 -14.49
CA ALA A 92 -4.65 -12.65 -15.30
C ALA A 92 -3.25 -13.28 -15.45
N GLU A 93 -2.18 -12.48 -15.45
CA GLU A 93 -0.80 -13.00 -15.43
C GLU A 93 -0.45 -13.59 -14.06
N ARG A 94 -0.80 -12.88 -12.97
CA ARG A 94 -0.61 -13.35 -11.58
C ARG A 94 -1.28 -14.69 -11.35
N GLU A 95 -2.53 -14.86 -11.78
CA GLU A 95 -3.27 -16.12 -11.63
C GLU A 95 -2.61 -17.28 -12.40
N LYS A 96 -2.00 -17.03 -13.56
CA LYS A 96 -1.25 -18.06 -14.31
C LYS A 96 0.07 -18.43 -13.62
N GLY A 97 0.64 -17.52 -12.82
CA GLY A 97 1.84 -17.75 -12.03
C GLY A 97 1.61 -18.58 -10.77
N VAL A 98 0.37 -18.95 -10.47
CA VAL A 98 0.04 -19.81 -9.31
C VAL A 98 0.24 -21.28 -9.66
N SER A 99 1.04 -21.98 -8.88
CA SER A 99 1.22 -23.43 -9.01
C SER A 99 1.33 -24.10 -7.65
N SER A 100 0.82 -25.33 -7.54
CA SER A 100 0.86 -26.12 -6.30
C SER A 100 1.66 -27.39 -6.49
N SER A 101 2.64 -27.63 -5.62
CA SER A 101 3.47 -28.83 -5.65
C SER A 101 3.91 -29.22 -4.24
N GLY A 102 3.75 -30.50 -3.88
CA GLY A 102 4.17 -31.03 -2.58
C GLY A 102 3.49 -30.39 -1.36
N GLY A 103 2.27 -29.86 -1.52
CA GLY A 103 1.53 -29.16 -0.46
C GLY A 103 1.91 -27.69 -0.29
N TYR A 104 2.80 -27.16 -1.13
CA TYR A 104 3.15 -25.74 -1.18
C TYR A 104 2.48 -25.08 -2.36
N THR A 105 1.99 -23.85 -2.15
CA THR A 105 1.58 -22.94 -3.22
C THR A 105 2.73 -22.00 -3.52
N MET A 106 3.12 -21.96 -4.78
CA MET A 106 4.12 -21.06 -5.33
C MET A 106 3.40 -20.01 -6.17
N VAL A 107 3.73 -18.75 -5.97
CA VAL A 107 3.19 -17.63 -6.76
C VAL A 107 4.36 -16.93 -7.43
N GLU A 108 4.35 -16.92 -8.76
CA GLU A 108 5.21 -16.04 -9.57
C GLU A 108 4.44 -14.75 -9.88
N LEU A 109 4.93 -13.62 -9.37
CA LEU A 109 4.30 -12.31 -9.61
C LEU A 109 4.67 -11.78 -11.01
N PRO A 110 3.76 -11.08 -11.69
CA PRO A 110 4.07 -10.39 -12.94
C PRO A 110 5.21 -9.38 -12.76
N ASN A 111 5.97 -9.14 -13.83
CA ASN A 111 6.98 -8.08 -13.82
C ASN A 111 6.30 -6.70 -13.94
N GLU A 112 6.31 -5.92 -12.87
CA GLU A 112 5.69 -4.59 -12.81
C GLU A 112 6.22 -3.62 -13.87
N GLU A 113 7.47 -3.77 -14.34
CA GLU A 113 8.04 -2.93 -15.41
C GLU A 113 7.32 -3.10 -16.78
N ASN A 114 6.51 -4.15 -16.93
CA ASN A 114 5.69 -4.36 -18.13
C ASN A 114 4.40 -3.51 -18.13
N TYR A 115 4.10 -2.81 -17.03
CA TYR A 115 2.88 -2.04 -16.83
C TYR A 115 3.23 -0.56 -16.64
N GLN A 116 2.44 0.32 -17.24
CA GLN A 116 2.75 1.76 -17.36
C GLN A 116 2.02 2.61 -16.32
N TYR A 117 0.97 2.08 -15.69
CA TYR A 117 0.23 2.80 -14.64
C TYR A 117 0.74 2.54 -13.21
N GLY A 118 1.87 1.85 -13.04
CA GLY A 118 2.37 1.51 -11.70
C GLY A 118 1.50 0.47 -10.98
N VAL A 119 0.85 -0.41 -11.75
CA VAL A 119 0.12 -1.57 -11.21
C VAL A 119 1.10 -2.51 -10.50
N GLY A 120 0.69 -3.05 -9.36
CA GLY A 120 1.52 -3.92 -8.52
C GLY A 120 1.80 -3.31 -7.16
N ASP A 121 2.89 -3.74 -6.52
CA ASP A 121 3.44 -3.11 -5.31
C ASP A 121 4.55 -2.10 -5.68
N SER A 122 4.36 -1.36 -6.76
CA SER A 122 5.34 -0.38 -7.26
C SER A 122 5.61 0.75 -6.26
N SER A 123 4.61 1.06 -5.41
CA SER A 123 4.73 2.00 -4.29
C SER A 123 5.50 1.45 -3.10
N GLY A 124 5.71 0.13 -3.04
CA GLY A 124 6.28 -0.58 -1.90
C GLY A 124 5.46 -0.46 -0.62
N TYR A 125 4.14 -0.25 -0.70
CA TYR A 125 3.32 -0.05 0.51
C TYR A 125 3.34 -1.27 1.42
N THR A 126 3.46 -2.47 0.86
CA THR A 126 3.50 -3.70 1.65
C THR A 126 4.76 -3.79 2.53
N SER A 127 5.83 -3.08 2.15
CA SER A 127 7.08 -3.03 2.93
C SER A 127 6.96 -2.35 4.29
N ARG A 128 5.83 -1.67 4.56
CA ARG A 128 5.48 -1.10 5.88
C ARG A 128 5.19 -2.18 6.92
N PHE A 129 4.89 -3.39 6.49
CA PHE A 129 4.42 -4.48 7.36
C PHE A 129 5.42 -5.63 7.40
N ASP A 130 5.71 -6.14 8.59
CA ASP A 130 6.47 -7.38 8.70
C ASP A 130 5.63 -8.60 8.29
N SER A 131 6.28 -9.75 8.08
CA SER A 131 5.58 -10.95 7.62
C SER A 131 4.49 -11.45 8.58
N LYS A 132 4.60 -11.17 9.89
CA LYS A 132 3.56 -11.54 10.84
C LYS A 132 2.34 -10.65 10.63
N GLU A 133 2.56 -9.34 10.53
CA GLU A 133 1.52 -8.35 10.29
C GLU A 133 0.76 -8.61 8.99
N LEU A 134 1.48 -8.95 7.91
CA LEU A 134 0.88 -9.33 6.63
C LEU A 134 0.01 -10.59 6.75
N ASN A 135 0.52 -11.65 7.38
CA ASN A 135 -0.23 -12.89 7.56
C ASN A 135 -1.51 -12.68 8.38
N GLU A 136 -1.46 -11.84 9.42
CA GLU A 136 -2.63 -11.50 10.24
C GLU A 136 -3.67 -10.70 9.45
N ALA A 137 -3.23 -9.74 8.63
CA ALA A 137 -4.12 -8.96 7.77
C ALA A 137 -4.79 -9.83 6.70
N PHE A 138 -4.03 -10.71 6.03
CA PHE A 138 -4.58 -11.66 5.05
C PHE A 138 -5.56 -12.64 5.69
N LYS A 139 -5.29 -13.10 6.91
CA LYS A 139 -6.22 -13.96 7.65
C LYS A 139 -7.52 -13.24 7.98
N ALA A 140 -7.46 -11.99 8.43
CA ALA A 140 -8.64 -11.17 8.70
C ALA A 140 -9.46 -10.95 7.41
N ALA A 141 -8.79 -10.59 6.32
CA ALA A 141 -9.43 -10.38 5.02
C ALA A 141 -10.09 -11.65 4.48
N GLY A 142 -9.40 -12.80 4.50
CA GLY A 142 -9.94 -14.08 4.08
C GLY A 142 -11.14 -14.52 4.92
N THR A 143 -11.07 -14.33 6.24
CA THR A 143 -12.19 -14.61 7.16
C THR A 143 -13.41 -13.74 6.83
N TYR A 144 -13.21 -12.49 6.43
CA TYR A 144 -14.30 -11.61 6.02
C TYR A 144 -14.92 -12.05 4.69
N VAL A 145 -14.10 -12.34 3.68
CA VAL A 145 -14.59 -12.79 2.35
C VAL A 145 -15.37 -14.10 2.46
N GLU A 146 -14.81 -15.10 3.15
CA GLU A 146 -15.47 -16.39 3.31
C GLU A 146 -16.63 -16.32 4.31
N GLY A 147 -16.41 -15.75 5.49
CA GLY A 147 -17.36 -15.80 6.61
C GLY A 147 -18.45 -14.73 6.57
N THR A 148 -18.16 -13.55 6.04
CA THR A 148 -19.11 -12.43 6.00
C THR A 148 -19.75 -12.26 4.63
N LEU A 149 -18.96 -12.31 3.56
CA LEU A 149 -19.48 -12.18 2.20
C LEU A 149 -19.97 -13.52 1.62
N ASN A 150 -19.60 -14.65 2.25
CA ASN A 150 -19.94 -16.00 1.78
C ASN A 150 -19.47 -16.24 0.34
N LEU A 151 -18.23 -15.82 0.04
CA LEU A 151 -17.57 -15.99 -1.24
C LEU A 151 -16.39 -16.95 -1.10
N GLU A 152 -16.26 -17.86 -2.07
CA GLU A 152 -15.06 -18.68 -2.25
C GLU A 152 -14.10 -17.95 -3.19
N SER A 153 -13.34 -17.00 -2.65
CA SER A 153 -12.43 -16.15 -3.41
C SER A 153 -11.11 -15.98 -2.70
N GLU A 154 -10.01 -16.04 -3.45
CA GLU A 154 -8.68 -15.76 -2.92
C GLU A 154 -8.51 -14.25 -2.70
N VAL A 155 -7.85 -13.92 -1.59
CA VAL A 155 -7.51 -12.55 -1.24
C VAL A 155 -6.08 -12.27 -1.66
N TRP A 156 -5.88 -11.20 -2.41
CA TRP A 156 -4.59 -10.73 -2.90
C TRP A 156 -4.23 -9.38 -2.31
N THR A 157 -2.94 -9.02 -2.31
CA THR A 157 -2.53 -7.63 -2.10
C THR A 157 -3.22 -6.75 -3.14
N CYS A 158 -3.72 -5.58 -2.74
CA CYS A 158 -4.21 -4.61 -3.70
C CYS A 158 -3.06 -4.13 -4.60
N ILE A 159 -3.32 -4.09 -5.91
CA ILE A 159 -2.36 -3.68 -6.96
C ILE A 159 -2.83 -2.46 -7.75
N ASP A 160 -3.98 -1.89 -7.38
CA ASP A 160 -4.55 -0.73 -8.04
C ASP A 160 -3.95 0.56 -7.49
N PRO A 161 -3.17 1.32 -8.29
CA PRO A 161 -2.53 2.55 -7.84
C PRO A 161 -3.55 3.60 -7.37
N ARG A 162 -4.79 3.57 -7.88
CA ARG A 162 -5.86 4.48 -7.43
C ARG A 162 -6.24 4.20 -5.98
N MET A 163 -6.25 2.94 -5.55
CA MET A 163 -6.51 2.57 -4.16
C MET A 163 -5.30 2.82 -3.28
N ILE A 164 -4.11 2.47 -3.76
CA ILE A 164 -2.82 2.68 -3.07
C ILE A 164 -2.59 4.17 -2.77
N ALA A 165 -3.16 5.08 -3.56
CA ALA A 165 -3.10 6.52 -3.29
C ALA A 165 -3.58 6.91 -1.88
N ILE A 166 -4.38 6.07 -1.21
CA ILE A 166 -4.82 6.29 0.19
C ILE A 166 -3.65 6.57 1.15
N TYR A 167 -2.46 6.02 0.89
CA TYR A 167 -1.30 6.18 1.77
C TYR A 167 -0.70 7.59 1.74
N GLU A 168 -0.88 8.30 0.62
CA GLU A 168 -0.40 9.67 0.41
C GLU A 168 -1.53 10.69 0.46
N ASP A 169 -2.78 10.24 0.47
CA ASP A 169 -3.96 11.08 0.57
C ASP A 169 -4.17 11.58 2.02
N GLU A 170 -4.33 12.90 2.18
CA GLU A 170 -4.58 13.51 3.50
C GLU A 170 -5.94 13.11 4.08
N ASP A 171 -6.98 13.00 3.25
CA ASP A 171 -8.35 12.72 3.65
C ASP A 171 -8.56 11.22 3.94
N LYS A 172 -7.85 10.33 3.24
CA LYS A 172 -7.92 8.85 3.41
C LYS A 172 -9.33 8.22 3.29
N GLY A 173 -10.35 9.03 3.01
CA GLY A 173 -11.72 8.60 2.78
C GLY A 173 -12.28 7.80 3.96
N VAL A 174 -12.75 6.58 3.70
CA VAL A 174 -13.31 5.71 4.74
C VAL A 174 -12.33 5.42 5.88
N ALA A 175 -11.02 5.47 5.63
CA ALA A 175 -9.99 5.25 6.64
C ALA A 175 -9.49 6.55 7.30
N SER A 176 -10.25 7.65 7.20
CA SER A 176 -9.92 8.90 7.87
C SER A 176 -9.76 8.68 9.38
N GLY A 177 -8.65 9.19 9.94
CA GLY A 177 -8.29 9.01 11.34
C GLY A 177 -7.31 7.87 11.63
N TYR A 178 -7.01 7.02 10.65
CA TYR A 178 -5.97 5.99 10.79
C TYR A 178 -4.64 6.44 10.17
N ASP A 179 -3.54 6.09 10.85
CA ASP A 179 -2.19 6.23 10.31
C ASP A 179 -1.94 5.21 9.20
N ALA A 180 -1.04 5.55 8.26
CA ALA A 180 -0.67 4.68 7.14
C ALA A 180 -0.18 3.28 7.61
N ASP A 181 0.56 3.21 8.72
CA ASP A 181 1.07 1.95 9.29
C ASP A 181 -0.04 1.07 9.93
N ASN A 182 -1.27 1.57 9.92
CA ASN A 182 -2.46 0.95 10.47
C ASN A 182 -3.55 0.74 9.41
N ILE A 183 -3.23 0.89 8.11
CA ILE A 183 -4.13 0.64 6.99
C ILE A 183 -3.50 -0.42 6.08
N PHE A 184 -4.24 -1.48 5.75
CA PHE A 184 -3.80 -2.51 4.81
C PHE A 184 -4.85 -2.71 3.71
N LEU A 185 -4.38 -2.86 2.47
CA LEU A 185 -5.25 -3.00 1.30
C LEU A 185 -5.17 -4.42 0.72
N CYS A 186 -6.33 -5.03 0.54
CA CYS A 186 -6.46 -6.26 -0.24
C CYS A 186 -7.41 -6.06 -1.42
N GLU A 187 -7.36 -6.99 -2.37
CA GLU A 187 -8.36 -7.14 -3.41
C GLU A 187 -8.83 -8.60 -3.50
N TYR A 188 -10.06 -8.80 -3.96
CA TYR A 188 -10.63 -10.12 -4.21
C TYR A 188 -11.51 -10.08 -5.46
N ASN A 189 -11.72 -11.23 -6.08
CA ASN A 189 -12.59 -11.36 -7.23
C ASN A 189 -13.98 -11.84 -6.81
N ASP A 190 -15.01 -11.10 -7.18
CA ASP A 190 -16.41 -11.51 -7.08
C ASP A 190 -16.99 -11.68 -8.49
N ASN A 191 -16.96 -12.92 -8.99
CA ASN A 191 -17.55 -13.31 -10.27
C ASN A 191 -17.07 -12.43 -11.45
N GLY A 192 -15.77 -12.15 -11.51
CA GLY A 192 -15.16 -11.28 -12.52
C GLY A 192 -15.06 -9.81 -12.14
N ASN A 193 -15.76 -9.37 -11.08
CA ASN A 193 -15.65 -8.01 -10.57
C ASN A 193 -14.61 -7.95 -9.46
N TRP A 194 -13.54 -7.20 -9.68
CA TRP A 194 -12.53 -6.99 -8.65
C TRP A 194 -13.00 -5.93 -7.66
N GLN A 195 -12.94 -6.26 -6.38
CA GLN A 195 -13.34 -5.42 -5.26
C GLN A 195 -12.17 -5.27 -4.29
N TYR A 196 -12.17 -4.19 -3.54
CA TYR A 196 -11.12 -3.86 -2.58
C TYR A 196 -11.61 -4.05 -1.16
N LEU A 197 -10.71 -4.48 -0.28
CA LEU A 197 -10.89 -4.47 1.17
C LEU A 197 -9.92 -3.47 1.76
N ILE A 198 -10.43 -2.63 2.65
CA ILE A 198 -9.63 -1.70 3.44
C ILE A 198 -9.67 -2.21 4.87
N LEU A 199 -8.53 -2.69 5.34
CA LEU A 199 -8.34 -3.18 6.69
C LEU A 199 -7.69 -2.11 7.55
N VAL A 200 -8.10 -2.04 8.81
CA VAL A 200 -7.51 -1.13 9.80
C VAL A 200 -7.21 -1.85 11.10
N ARG A 201 -6.38 -1.21 11.93
CA ARG A 201 -6.11 -1.61 13.31
C ARG A 201 -5.85 -0.38 14.17
N GLU A 202 -6.07 -0.49 15.47
CA GLU A 202 -5.82 0.60 16.42
C GLU A 202 -4.32 0.91 16.63
N GLY A 203 -3.43 -0.02 16.25
CA GLY A 203 -2.00 0.13 16.42
C GLY A 203 -1.24 -1.19 16.24
N LYS A 204 0.10 -1.13 16.27
CA LYS A 204 0.93 -2.33 16.14
C LYS A 204 0.63 -3.34 17.24
N GLY A 205 0.31 -4.57 16.84
CA GLY A 205 -0.06 -5.67 17.74
C GLY A 205 -1.55 -5.80 18.03
N SER A 206 -2.37 -4.84 17.60
CA SER A 206 -3.83 -4.97 17.59
C SER A 206 -4.31 -5.84 16.43
N GLU A 207 -5.49 -6.42 16.58
CA GLU A 207 -6.12 -7.22 15.51
C GLU A 207 -6.49 -6.34 14.32
N TRP A 208 -6.40 -6.92 13.12
CA TRP A 208 -6.89 -6.31 11.89
C TRP A 208 -8.39 -6.55 11.73
N GLU A 209 -9.11 -5.52 11.32
CA GLU A 209 -10.52 -5.61 10.96
C GLU A 209 -10.77 -5.02 9.58
N VAL A 210 -11.75 -5.56 8.85
CA VAL A 210 -12.20 -4.98 7.58
C VAL A 210 -13.11 -3.80 7.90
N LEU A 211 -12.63 -2.58 7.61
CA LEU A 211 -13.38 -1.34 7.78
C LEU A 211 -14.35 -1.11 6.62
N HIS A 212 -13.92 -1.43 5.40
CA HIS A 212 -14.69 -1.17 4.19
C HIS A 212 -14.40 -2.21 3.11
N HIS A 213 -15.42 -2.48 2.27
CA HIS A 213 -15.27 -3.22 1.03
C HIS A 213 -16.02 -2.51 -0.11
N GLY A 214 -15.41 -2.40 -1.28
CA GLY A 214 -15.99 -1.69 -2.42
C GLY A 214 -14.99 -1.37 -3.51
N SER A 215 -15.38 -0.49 -4.43
CA SER A 215 -14.58 -0.11 -5.60
C SER A 215 -13.67 1.12 -5.40
N SER A 216 -13.76 1.78 -4.24
CA SER A 216 -13.02 3.01 -3.92
C SER A 216 -12.87 3.16 -2.41
N TYR A 217 -11.80 3.82 -1.95
CA TYR A 217 -11.68 4.25 -0.55
C TYR A 217 -12.35 5.62 -0.31
N LYS A 218 -12.68 6.35 -1.37
CA LYS A 218 -13.47 7.58 -1.31
C LYS A 218 -14.95 7.21 -1.33
N THR A 219 -15.71 7.78 -0.41
CA THR A 219 -17.18 7.78 -0.47
C THR A 219 -17.64 8.98 -1.27
N ASP A 220 -18.50 8.75 -2.26
CA ASP A 220 -19.21 9.81 -2.98
C ASP A 220 -20.21 10.58 -2.08
#